data_AF-A0A7W6F858-F1
#
_entry.id   AF-A0A7W6F858-F1
#
_cell.length_a   1.000
_cell.length_b   1.000
_cell.length_c   1.000
_cell.angle_alpha   90.00
_cell.angle_beta   90.00
_cell.angle_gamma   90.00
#
_symmetry.space_group_name_H-M   'P 1'
#
loop_
_entity.id
_entity.type
_entity.pdbx_description
1 polymer ?
#
loop_
_entity_poly.entity_id
_entity_poly.type
_entity_poly.pdbx_seq_one_letter_code
_entity_poly.pdbx_strand_id
1 'polypeptide(L)'
;MGKLEIGLHQAKLLCGMPFADRLDFIAEGLPLILGSAQGLWAASRKLQDCPREANILEGHAEEEAAKILILLDIVRCPRKSIGSRVGPMVRWFYDHLARLIYANAVSWKPVDVDQLRDYVDSHRQAHFVEGEYGEFILPNWEIYSRESRLYVDVEAQEDGVRGWSVPRGLATQGMFGSAPALRTAEALSALGIFAPAGLLAVAEIWGQLEFVDRQCFDDCRRLTRTLLERLDREKLFTDIAEEKHAHLLFDAWQMPMYNLEFGLVPVSLEELQAERDSRYYAEIAGHDF
;
A
#
# COMPACT_ATOMS: atom_id res chain seq x y z
N MET A 1 -2.59 26.50 -27.35
CA MET A 1 -1.59 26.18 -26.32
C MET A 1 -2.33 25.98 -25.01
N GLY A 2 -2.26 24.77 -24.43
CA GLY A 2 -2.83 24.53 -23.10
C GLY A 2 -2.14 25.41 -22.05
N LYS A 3 -2.87 25.79 -21.00
CA LYS A 3 -2.34 26.58 -19.89
C LYS A 3 -1.18 25.81 -19.25
N LEU A 4 0.00 26.43 -19.16
CA LEU A 4 1.14 25.86 -18.45
C LEU A 4 0.76 25.66 -16.98
N GLU A 5 0.69 24.41 -16.53
CA GLU A 5 0.51 24.10 -15.11
C GLU A 5 1.88 24.02 -14.44
N ILE A 6 2.13 24.90 -13.49
CA ILE A 6 3.37 24.96 -12.71
C ILE A 6 3.05 24.49 -11.28
N GLY A 7 3.86 23.58 -10.73
CA GLY A 7 3.76 23.15 -9.33
C GLY A 7 3.82 21.64 -9.13
N LEU A 8 3.40 21.20 -7.94
CA LEU A 8 3.33 19.79 -7.55
C LEU A 8 2.12 19.08 -8.18
N HIS A 9 2.00 17.78 -7.91
CA HIS A 9 0.88 16.92 -8.35
C HIS A 9 0.78 16.72 -9.86
N GLN A 10 1.92 16.68 -10.55
CA GLN A 10 2.00 16.61 -12.02
C GLN A 10 2.17 15.19 -12.57
N ALA A 11 2.17 14.14 -11.74
CA ALA A 11 2.39 12.76 -12.20
C ALA A 11 1.31 12.25 -13.20
N LYS A 12 0.21 12.99 -13.41
CA LYS A 12 -0.75 12.76 -14.50
C LYS A 12 -0.09 12.74 -15.88
N LEU A 13 1.09 13.35 -16.03
CA LEU A 13 1.90 13.29 -17.24
C LEU A 13 2.24 11.85 -17.66
N LEU A 14 2.33 10.90 -16.71
CA LEU A 14 2.60 9.48 -16.98
C LEU A 14 1.56 8.85 -17.91
N CYS A 15 0.31 9.32 -17.86
CA CYS A 15 -0.79 8.80 -18.68
C CYS A 15 -0.54 8.99 -20.18
N GLY A 16 0.12 10.09 -20.56
CA GLY A 16 0.40 10.44 -21.95
C GLY A 16 1.78 10.02 -22.45
N MET A 17 2.65 9.53 -21.57
CA MET A 17 4.02 9.15 -21.93
C MET A 17 4.07 7.86 -22.77
N PRO A 18 4.91 7.81 -23.82
CA PRO A 18 5.32 6.56 -24.45
C PRO A 18 5.88 5.56 -23.44
N PHE A 19 5.78 4.26 -23.75
CA PHE A 19 6.18 3.20 -22.81
C PHE A 19 7.62 3.33 -22.33
N ALA A 20 8.58 3.55 -23.23
CA ALA A 20 9.99 3.69 -22.88
C ALA A 20 10.22 4.93 -21.99
N ASP A 21 9.76 6.10 -22.43
CA ASP A 21 9.86 7.36 -21.68
C ASP A 21 9.21 7.25 -20.29
N ARG A 22 8.10 6.52 -20.17
CA ARG A 22 7.44 6.27 -18.89
C ARG A 22 8.32 5.43 -17.96
N LEU A 23 8.96 4.36 -18.47
CA LEU A 23 9.87 3.56 -17.66
C LEU A 23 11.08 4.38 -17.21
N ASP A 24 11.67 5.17 -18.11
CA ASP A 24 12.82 6.03 -17.78
C ASP A 24 12.44 7.07 -16.72
N PHE A 25 11.28 7.72 -16.86
CA PHE A 25 10.79 8.69 -15.89
C PHE A 25 10.47 8.05 -14.52
N ILE A 26 9.90 6.84 -14.50
CA ILE A 26 9.69 6.11 -13.25
C ILE A 26 11.04 5.73 -12.62
N ALA A 27 12.01 5.22 -13.41
CA ALA A 27 13.34 4.85 -12.94
C ALA A 27 14.07 6.03 -12.27
N GLU A 28 13.92 7.26 -12.80
CA GLU A 28 14.45 8.47 -12.18
C GLU A 28 13.84 8.75 -10.81
N GLY A 29 12.53 8.58 -10.67
CA GLY A 29 11.79 8.89 -9.44
C GLY A 29 11.97 7.87 -8.31
N LEU A 30 12.11 6.58 -8.62
CA LEU A 30 12.13 5.51 -7.62
C LEU A 30 13.24 5.67 -6.55
N PRO A 31 14.52 5.95 -6.90
CA PRO A 31 15.56 6.19 -5.89
C PRO A 31 15.30 7.42 -5.03
N LEU A 32 14.68 8.47 -5.59
CA LEU A 32 14.36 9.71 -4.84
C LEU A 32 13.29 9.45 -3.79
N ILE A 33 12.26 8.68 -4.14
CA ILE A 33 11.20 8.28 -3.20
C ILE A 33 11.79 7.39 -2.11
N LEU A 34 12.65 6.43 -2.46
CA LEU A 34 13.30 5.55 -1.49
C LEU A 34 14.16 6.34 -0.51
N GLY A 35 14.98 7.27 -1.00
CA GLY A 35 15.79 8.14 -0.14
C GLY A 35 14.95 8.99 0.82
N SER A 36 13.79 9.47 0.38
CA SER A 36 12.82 10.18 1.22
C SER A 36 12.29 9.28 2.35
N ALA A 37 11.79 8.08 2.00
CA ALA A 37 11.27 7.10 2.95
C ALA A 37 12.34 6.67 3.98
N GLN A 38 13.56 6.38 3.51
CA GLN A 38 14.71 6.06 4.37
C GLN A 38 15.07 7.21 5.32
N GLY A 39 15.03 8.46 4.84
CA GLY A 39 15.30 9.63 5.66
C GLY A 39 14.29 9.80 6.79
N LEU A 40 12.99 9.62 6.50
CA LEU A 40 11.91 9.65 7.50
C LEU A 40 12.08 8.53 8.53
N TRP A 41 12.34 7.31 8.08
CA TRP A 41 12.57 6.17 8.96
C TRP A 41 13.80 6.37 9.84
N ALA A 42 14.94 6.78 9.27
CA ALA A 42 16.16 7.04 10.03
C ALA A 42 15.98 8.17 11.06
N ALA A 43 15.17 9.19 10.75
CA ALA A 43 14.83 10.25 11.68
C ALA A 43 13.96 9.74 12.84
N SER A 44 12.98 8.87 12.59
CA SER A 44 12.14 8.28 13.65
C SER A 44 12.97 7.54 14.69
N ARG A 45 14.01 6.82 14.27
CA ARG A 45 14.90 6.05 15.15
C ARG A 45 15.72 6.92 16.10
N LYS A 46 15.84 8.23 15.83
CA LYS A 46 16.52 9.20 16.71
C LYS A 46 15.58 9.79 17.78
N LEU A 47 14.27 9.58 17.66
CA LEU A 47 13.24 10.13 18.55
C LEU A 47 12.84 9.13 19.65
N GLN A 48 13.82 8.54 20.34
CA GLN A 48 13.58 7.49 21.33
C GLN A 48 12.70 7.98 22.50
N ASP A 49 12.90 9.23 22.93
CA ASP A 49 12.15 9.87 24.02
C ASP A 49 10.86 10.57 23.54
N CYS A 50 10.54 10.49 22.24
CA CYS A 50 9.39 11.13 21.62
C CYS A 50 8.61 10.09 20.78
N PRO A 51 7.96 9.10 21.44
CA PRO A 51 7.39 7.93 20.76
C PRO A 51 6.28 8.29 19.77
N ARG A 52 5.48 9.32 20.05
CA ARG A 52 4.43 9.78 19.13
C ARG A 52 5.05 10.32 17.84
N GLU A 53 6.03 11.20 17.96
CA GLU A 53 6.73 11.83 16.84
C GLU A 53 7.49 10.78 16.01
N ALA A 54 8.10 9.79 16.67
CA ALA A 54 8.70 8.65 16.01
C ALA A 54 7.67 7.89 15.16
N ASN A 55 6.53 7.52 15.76
CA ASN A 55 5.44 6.82 15.07
C ASN A 55 4.86 7.62 13.89
N ILE A 56 4.80 8.95 13.99
CA ILE A 56 4.39 9.81 12.88
C ILE A 56 5.36 9.64 11.70
N LEU A 57 6.66 9.74 11.95
CA LEU A 57 7.69 9.62 10.91
C LEU A 57 7.74 8.20 10.32
N GLU A 58 7.50 7.17 11.13
CA GLU A 58 7.40 5.78 10.66
C GLU A 58 6.24 5.59 9.70
N GLY A 59 5.05 6.08 10.06
CA GLY A 59 3.88 6.04 9.18
C GLY A 59 4.13 6.76 7.86
N HIS A 60 4.76 7.95 7.90
CA HIS A 60 5.10 8.67 6.67
C HIS A 60 6.16 7.94 5.84
N ALA A 61 7.13 7.28 6.46
CA ALA A 61 8.12 6.48 5.73
C ALA A 61 7.45 5.34 4.95
N GLU A 62 6.47 4.66 5.54
CA GLU A 62 5.70 3.61 4.87
C GLU A 62 4.81 4.15 3.75
N GLU A 63 4.13 5.26 3.97
CA GLU A 63 3.34 5.91 2.92
C GLU A 63 4.19 6.37 1.74
N GLU A 64 5.39 6.91 2.01
CA GLU A 64 6.34 7.26 0.95
C GLU A 64 6.85 6.01 0.22
N ALA A 65 7.17 4.93 0.93
CA ALA A 65 7.57 3.66 0.32
C ALA A 65 6.43 3.03 -0.51
N ALA A 66 5.18 3.17 -0.10
CA ALA A 66 4.02 2.67 -0.84
C ALA A 66 3.90 3.29 -2.25
N LYS A 67 4.38 4.54 -2.44
CA LYS A 67 4.44 5.15 -3.78
C LYS A 67 5.29 4.35 -4.76
N ILE A 68 6.39 3.73 -4.29
CA ILE A 68 7.23 2.85 -5.11
C ILE A 68 6.42 1.64 -5.58
N LEU A 69 5.63 1.03 -4.68
CA LEU A 69 4.79 -0.12 -5.01
C LEU A 69 3.72 0.24 -6.04
N ILE A 70 3.09 1.42 -5.91
CA ILE A 70 2.11 1.94 -6.87
C ILE A 70 2.76 2.18 -8.24
N LEU A 71 3.94 2.80 -8.28
CA LEU A 71 4.66 3.01 -9.54
C LEU A 71 5.09 1.67 -10.17
N LEU A 72 5.49 0.69 -9.37
CA LEU A 72 5.79 -0.64 -9.87
C LEU A 72 4.54 -1.34 -10.40
N ASP A 73 3.35 -1.07 -9.89
CA ASP A 73 2.10 -1.56 -10.50
C ASP A 73 1.81 -0.98 -11.87
N ILE A 74 2.19 0.28 -12.11
CA ILE A 74 2.18 0.86 -13.46
C ILE A 74 3.11 0.07 -14.39
N VAL A 75 4.27 -0.37 -13.88
CA VAL A 75 5.26 -1.15 -14.64
C VAL A 75 4.81 -2.60 -14.84
N ARG A 76 4.22 -3.23 -13.82
CA ARG A 76 3.73 -4.63 -13.85
C ARG A 76 2.48 -4.79 -14.72
N CYS A 77 1.67 -3.74 -14.87
CA CYS A 77 0.42 -3.78 -15.60
C CYS A 77 0.64 -4.10 -17.09
N PRO A 78 -0.07 -5.10 -17.65
CA PRO A 78 0.06 -5.48 -19.06
C PRO A 78 -0.14 -4.31 -20.03
N ARG A 79 0.65 -4.29 -21.11
CA ARG A 79 0.61 -3.21 -22.12
C ARG A 79 -0.77 -2.98 -22.75
N LYS A 80 -1.59 -4.03 -22.85
CA LYS A 80 -2.96 -3.96 -23.38
C LYS A 80 -3.93 -3.23 -22.43
N SER A 81 -3.65 -3.23 -21.12
CA SER A 81 -4.55 -2.73 -20.07
C SER A 81 -4.07 -1.39 -19.49
N ILE A 82 -2.78 -1.06 -19.63
CA ILE A 82 -2.19 0.12 -18.98
C ILE A 82 -2.88 1.45 -19.32
N GLY A 83 -3.44 1.58 -20.53
CA GLY A 83 -4.10 2.81 -20.99
C GLY A 83 -5.29 3.23 -20.11
N SER A 84 -6.04 2.27 -19.57
CA SER A 84 -7.17 2.55 -18.65
C SER A 84 -6.77 2.51 -17.18
N ARG A 85 -5.61 1.95 -16.83
CA ARG A 85 -5.19 1.72 -15.44
C ARG A 85 -4.19 2.74 -14.90
N VAL A 86 -3.38 3.37 -15.74
CA VAL A 86 -2.38 4.36 -15.31
C VAL A 86 -3.00 5.58 -14.62
N GLY A 87 -4.13 6.09 -15.11
CA GLY A 87 -4.83 7.24 -14.52
C GLY A 87 -5.27 6.98 -13.07
N PRO A 88 -6.03 5.90 -12.79
CA PRO A 88 -6.34 5.48 -11.43
C PRO A 88 -5.11 5.33 -10.53
N MET A 89 -4.07 4.61 -10.97
CA MET A 89 -2.83 4.43 -10.19
C MET A 89 -2.13 5.74 -9.85
N VAL A 90 -2.12 6.71 -10.77
CA VAL A 90 -1.57 8.05 -10.51
C VAL A 90 -2.41 8.80 -9.48
N ARG A 91 -3.74 8.61 -9.42
CA ARG A 91 -4.55 9.19 -8.35
C ARG A 91 -4.19 8.55 -7.00
N TRP A 92 -4.05 7.23 -6.95
CA TRP A 92 -3.65 6.50 -5.76
C TRP A 92 -2.26 6.90 -5.26
N PHE A 93 -1.34 7.21 -6.18
CA PHE A 93 -0.03 7.77 -5.82
C PHE A 93 -0.14 9.04 -4.96
N TYR A 94 -1.21 9.84 -5.10
CA TYR A 94 -1.45 11.05 -4.30
C TYR A 94 -2.37 10.84 -3.09
N ASP A 95 -3.05 9.71 -3.02
CA ASP A 95 -4.08 9.44 -2.02
C ASP A 95 -3.52 8.71 -0.80
N HIS A 96 -3.85 9.19 0.40
CA HIS A 96 -3.31 8.63 1.65
C HIS A 96 -3.89 7.24 1.96
N LEU A 97 -5.20 7.05 1.78
CA LEU A 97 -5.85 5.76 2.01
C LEU A 97 -5.24 4.68 1.11
N ALA A 98 -5.09 4.97 -0.18
CA ALA A 98 -4.48 4.03 -1.10
C ALA A 98 -3.04 3.66 -0.68
N ARG A 99 -2.20 4.63 -0.30
CA ARG A 99 -0.84 4.34 0.18
C ARG A 99 -0.81 3.46 1.43
N LEU A 100 -1.70 3.73 2.39
CA LEU A 100 -1.81 2.91 3.61
C LEU A 100 -2.20 1.47 3.26
N ILE A 101 -3.20 1.28 2.39
CA ILE A 101 -3.60 -0.07 1.95
C ILE A 101 -2.45 -0.77 1.21
N TYR A 102 -1.71 -0.07 0.33
CA TYR A 102 -0.53 -0.62 -0.33
C TYR A 102 0.56 -1.04 0.67
N ALA A 103 0.83 -0.22 1.69
CA ALA A 103 1.81 -0.50 2.70
C ALA A 103 1.43 -1.72 3.55
N ASN A 104 0.16 -1.84 3.95
CA ASN A 104 -0.32 -2.94 4.78
C ASN A 104 -0.44 -4.25 4.00
N ALA A 105 -0.83 -4.20 2.71
CA ALA A 105 -0.96 -5.37 1.86
C ALA A 105 0.38 -6.06 1.54
N VAL A 106 1.51 -5.34 1.63
CA VAL A 106 2.81 -5.82 1.12
C VAL A 106 3.23 -7.16 1.73
N SER A 107 3.05 -7.37 3.04
CA SER A 107 3.41 -8.62 3.71
C SER A 107 2.31 -9.68 3.69
N TRP A 108 1.16 -9.37 3.09
CA TRP A 108 0.04 -10.28 3.06
C TRP A 108 0.13 -11.23 1.87
N LYS A 109 -0.37 -12.45 2.05
CA LYS A 109 -0.27 -13.55 1.07
C LYS A 109 -1.68 -14.05 0.76
N PRO A 110 -2.43 -13.33 -0.09
CA PRO A 110 -3.75 -13.77 -0.50
C PRO A 110 -3.64 -15.06 -1.32
N VAL A 111 -4.66 -15.91 -1.21
CA VAL A 111 -4.82 -17.12 -2.01
C VAL A 111 -4.93 -16.73 -3.49
N ASP A 112 -5.73 -15.73 -3.83
CA ASP A 112 -5.96 -15.24 -5.18
C ASP A 112 -6.34 -13.75 -5.21
N VAL A 113 -6.63 -13.22 -6.40
CA VAL A 113 -7.01 -11.82 -6.59
C VAL A 113 -8.37 -11.52 -5.94
N ASP A 114 -9.27 -12.49 -5.83
CA ASP A 114 -10.57 -12.30 -5.20
C ASP A 114 -10.41 -12.08 -3.69
N GLN A 115 -9.62 -12.92 -3.02
CA GLN A 115 -9.29 -12.69 -1.61
C GLN A 115 -8.56 -11.35 -1.43
N LEU A 116 -7.65 -11.01 -2.34
CA LEU A 116 -6.96 -9.72 -2.30
C LEU A 116 -7.94 -8.54 -2.38
N ARG A 117 -8.97 -8.67 -3.23
CA ARG A 117 -10.02 -7.67 -3.38
C ARG A 117 -10.84 -7.56 -2.10
N ASP A 118 -11.23 -8.66 -1.47
CA ASP A 118 -11.99 -8.65 -0.22
C ASP A 118 -11.24 -7.90 0.90
N TYR A 119 -9.94 -8.13 1.01
CA TYR A 119 -9.09 -7.38 1.93
C TYR A 119 -9.08 -5.88 1.60
N VAL A 120 -8.83 -5.50 0.35
CA VAL A 120 -8.82 -4.07 -0.04
C VAL A 120 -10.20 -3.44 0.20
N ASP A 121 -11.28 -4.15 -0.12
CA ASP A 121 -12.66 -3.70 0.08
C ASP A 121 -12.98 -3.47 1.56
N SER A 122 -12.53 -4.36 2.46
CA SER A 122 -12.69 -4.15 3.90
C SER A 122 -11.91 -2.94 4.43
N HIS A 123 -10.74 -2.64 3.85
CA HIS A 123 -9.89 -1.52 4.30
C HIS A 123 -10.33 -0.16 3.76
N ARG A 124 -11.20 -0.11 2.75
CA ARG A 124 -11.72 1.14 2.17
C ARG A 124 -13.12 1.50 2.62
N GLN A 125 -13.74 0.73 3.51
CA GLN A 125 -15.05 1.08 4.08
C GLN A 125 -14.92 2.36 4.92
N ALA A 126 -15.85 3.31 4.74
CA ALA A 126 -15.85 4.59 5.46
C ALA A 126 -16.02 4.41 6.97
N HIS A 127 -16.73 3.36 7.38
CA HIS A 127 -16.95 2.95 8.76
C HIS A 127 -17.02 1.43 8.82
N PHE A 128 -16.74 0.84 9.99
CA PHE A 128 -16.84 -0.59 10.22
C PHE A 128 -17.35 -0.88 11.63
N VAL A 129 -17.84 -2.10 11.83
CA VAL A 129 -18.30 -2.60 13.13
C VAL A 129 -17.15 -3.32 13.84
N GLU A 130 -16.72 -2.80 14.99
CA GLU A 130 -15.70 -3.36 15.87
C GLU A 130 -16.30 -3.90 17.18
N GLY A 131 -15.54 -4.79 17.83
CA GLY A 131 -15.87 -5.41 19.10
C GLY A 131 -16.24 -6.88 18.94
N GLU A 132 -16.10 -7.64 20.02
CA GLU A 132 -16.36 -9.10 20.04
C GLU A 132 -17.80 -9.40 19.63
N TYR A 133 -18.72 -8.49 19.93
CA TYR A 133 -20.15 -8.59 19.64
C TYR A 133 -20.64 -7.46 18.71
N GLY A 134 -19.72 -6.76 18.05
CA GLY A 134 -20.01 -5.65 17.15
C GLY A 134 -20.54 -4.40 17.83
N GLU A 135 -20.07 -4.12 19.04
CA GLU A 135 -20.57 -3.07 19.92
C GLU A 135 -20.36 -1.66 19.37
N PHE A 136 -19.32 -1.44 18.56
CA PHE A 136 -18.87 -0.11 18.16
C PHE A 136 -18.90 0.09 16.66
N ILE A 137 -19.48 1.21 16.22
CA ILE A 137 -19.28 1.71 14.85
C ILE A 137 -18.13 2.70 14.85
N LEU A 138 -17.07 2.39 14.11
CA LEU A 138 -15.85 3.21 14.04
C LEU A 138 -15.60 3.72 12.62
N PRO A 139 -14.98 4.91 12.46
CA PRO A 139 -14.55 5.41 11.16
C PRO A 139 -13.46 4.53 10.56
N ASN A 140 -13.21 4.67 9.25
CA ASN A 140 -12.15 3.96 8.54
C ASN A 140 -10.83 3.98 9.33
N TRP A 141 -10.37 2.79 9.75
CA TRP A 141 -9.23 2.68 10.66
C TRP A 141 -7.93 3.23 10.08
N GLU A 142 -7.71 3.04 8.78
CA GLU A 142 -6.48 3.49 8.11
C GLU A 142 -6.34 5.01 8.20
N ILE A 143 -7.39 5.73 7.81
CA ILE A 143 -7.41 7.20 7.87
C ILE A 143 -7.44 7.65 9.33
N TYR A 144 -8.34 7.09 10.15
CA TYR A 144 -8.52 7.53 11.53
C TYR A 144 -7.26 7.35 12.37
N SER A 145 -6.61 6.19 12.29
CA SER A 145 -5.38 5.94 13.04
C SER A 145 -4.28 6.91 12.61
N ARG A 146 -4.17 7.23 11.32
CA ARG A 146 -3.20 8.19 10.79
C ARG A 146 -3.46 9.61 11.31
N GLU A 147 -4.69 10.08 11.22
CA GLU A 147 -5.06 11.46 11.60
C GLU A 147 -5.05 11.68 13.12
N SER A 148 -5.57 10.72 13.87
CA SER A 148 -5.57 10.76 15.35
C SER A 148 -4.17 10.73 15.97
N ARG A 149 -3.13 10.38 15.21
CA ARG A 149 -1.72 10.51 15.63
C ARG A 149 -1.20 11.95 15.47
N LEU A 150 -1.74 12.70 14.52
CA LEU A 150 -1.23 14.00 14.09
C LEU A 150 -1.96 15.17 14.75
N TYR A 151 -3.28 15.08 14.82
CA TYR A 151 -4.13 16.23 15.10
C TYR A 151 -4.83 16.13 16.45
N VAL A 152 -4.91 17.27 17.13
CA VAL A 152 -5.96 17.52 18.12
C VAL A 152 -7.20 17.83 17.31
N ASP A 153 -8.31 17.17 17.61
CA ASP A 153 -9.56 17.36 16.86
C ASP A 153 -10.80 17.33 17.77
N VAL A 154 -11.96 17.58 17.18
CA VAL A 154 -13.28 17.39 17.80
C VAL A 154 -13.92 16.14 17.19
N GLU A 155 -13.95 15.07 17.96
CA GLU A 155 -14.55 13.79 17.57
C GLU A 155 -15.99 13.71 18.06
N ALA A 156 -16.87 13.10 17.27
CA ALA A 156 -18.21 12.71 17.68
C ALA A 156 -18.22 11.21 17.99
N GLN A 157 -18.79 10.83 19.12
CA GLN A 157 -19.11 9.43 19.42
C GLN A 157 -20.44 9.03 18.76
N GLU A 158 -20.72 7.72 18.77
CA GLU A 158 -21.95 7.17 18.17
C GLU A 158 -23.23 7.77 18.78
N ASP A 159 -23.20 8.13 20.07
CA ASP A 159 -24.30 8.79 20.78
C ASP A 159 -24.46 10.28 20.42
N GLY A 160 -23.62 10.79 19.52
CA GLY A 160 -23.61 12.18 19.06
C GLY A 160 -22.92 13.16 20.01
N VAL A 161 -22.38 12.69 21.14
CA VAL A 161 -21.60 13.53 22.06
C VAL A 161 -20.28 13.90 21.40
N ARG A 162 -19.98 15.20 21.40
CA ARG A 162 -18.74 15.75 20.82
C ARG A 162 -17.74 16.05 21.92
N GLY A 163 -16.50 15.62 21.71
CA GLY A 163 -15.41 15.85 22.64
C GLY A 163 -14.12 16.23 21.92
N TRP A 164 -13.25 16.95 22.62
CA TRP A 164 -11.88 17.15 22.17
C TRP A 164 -11.12 15.83 22.28
N SER A 165 -10.46 15.42 21.20
CA SER A 165 -9.50 14.32 21.21
C SER A 165 -8.07 14.85 21.31
N VAL A 166 -7.24 14.13 22.04
CA VAL A 166 -5.80 14.38 22.07
C VAL A 166 -5.10 13.38 21.16
N PRO A 167 -3.99 13.76 20.50
CA PRO A 167 -3.27 12.86 19.62
C PRO A 167 -2.87 11.57 20.36
N ARG A 168 -3.27 10.43 19.81
CA ARG A 168 -2.99 9.11 20.37
C ARG A 168 -1.74 8.55 19.71
N GLY A 169 -0.65 8.47 20.47
CA GLY A 169 0.48 7.61 20.13
C GLY A 169 0.18 6.22 20.66
N LEU A 170 -0.25 5.28 19.81
CA LEU A 170 -0.21 3.87 20.21
C LEU A 170 1.25 3.53 20.53
N ALA A 171 1.51 2.98 21.71
CA ALA A 171 2.81 2.41 22.05
C ALA A 171 3.00 1.09 21.27
N THR A 172 2.93 1.11 19.94
CA THR A 172 3.42 0.02 19.08
C THR A 172 4.94 0.00 19.02
N GLN A 173 5.61 0.91 19.74
CA GLN A 173 7.04 0.94 20.01
C GLN A 173 7.46 -0.38 20.69
N GLY A 174 7.62 -1.45 19.90
CA GLY A 174 8.20 -2.71 20.36
C GLY A 174 7.59 -4.01 19.84
N MET A 175 6.39 -4.05 19.24
CA MET A 175 5.82 -5.35 18.82
C MET A 175 6.10 -5.72 17.36
N PHE A 176 6.22 -4.73 16.47
CA PHE A 176 6.60 -4.94 15.07
C PHE A 176 7.49 -3.79 14.57
N GLY A 177 8.77 -3.78 14.96
CA GLY A 177 9.78 -2.86 14.43
C GLY A 177 10.11 -3.05 12.94
N SER A 178 9.17 -3.57 12.16
CA SER A 178 9.29 -3.78 10.73
C SER A 178 8.71 -2.58 10.00
N ALA A 179 9.39 -2.15 8.94
CA ALA A 179 8.82 -1.30 7.92
C ALA A 179 8.57 -2.12 6.64
N PRO A 180 7.50 -2.94 6.51
CA PRO A 180 7.38 -3.89 5.41
C PRO A 180 7.48 -3.25 4.02
N ALA A 181 6.82 -2.11 3.77
CA ALA A 181 6.85 -1.53 2.42
C ALA A 181 8.21 -0.92 2.12
N LEU A 182 8.81 -0.22 3.10
CA LEU A 182 10.17 0.29 2.99
C LEU A 182 11.19 -0.83 2.74
N ARG A 183 11.16 -1.91 3.53
CA ARG A 183 12.10 -3.03 3.37
C ARG A 183 11.93 -3.71 2.00
N THR A 184 10.70 -3.88 1.53
CA THR A 184 10.45 -4.40 0.18
C THR A 184 11.01 -3.46 -0.88
N ALA A 185 10.83 -2.14 -0.74
CA ALA A 185 11.42 -1.15 -1.64
C ALA A 185 12.96 -1.16 -1.62
N GLU A 186 13.58 -1.36 -0.47
CA GLU A 186 15.03 -1.52 -0.33
C GLU A 186 15.53 -2.78 -1.05
N ALA A 187 14.83 -3.91 -0.90
CA ALA A 187 15.17 -5.14 -1.63
C ALA A 187 15.02 -4.98 -3.14
N LEU A 188 13.93 -4.34 -3.61
CA LEU A 188 13.72 -4.02 -5.02
C LEU A 188 14.87 -3.17 -5.58
N SER A 189 15.29 -2.14 -4.84
CA SER A 189 16.40 -1.27 -5.21
C SER A 189 17.73 -2.04 -5.25
N ALA A 190 18.05 -2.81 -4.20
CA ALA A 190 19.28 -3.59 -4.11
C ALA A 190 19.40 -4.63 -5.23
N LEU A 191 18.28 -5.22 -5.65
CA LEU A 191 18.21 -6.17 -6.76
C LEU A 191 18.21 -5.48 -8.14
N GLY A 192 18.43 -4.17 -8.21
CA GLY A 192 18.60 -3.45 -9.48
C GLY A 192 17.32 -3.17 -10.24
N ILE A 193 16.15 -3.41 -9.63
CA ILE A 193 14.85 -3.23 -10.31
C ILE A 193 14.60 -1.76 -10.66
N PHE A 194 15.14 -0.81 -9.89
CA PHE A 194 14.92 0.62 -10.12
C PHE A 194 15.62 1.17 -11.36
N ALA A 195 16.58 0.44 -11.94
CA ALA A 195 17.21 0.84 -13.19
C ALA A 195 16.25 0.66 -14.38
N PRO A 196 16.38 1.43 -15.48
CA PRO A 196 15.54 1.27 -16.67
C PRO A 196 15.49 -0.17 -17.21
N ALA A 197 16.63 -0.85 -17.25
CA ALA A 197 16.71 -2.26 -17.65
C ALA A 197 15.98 -3.20 -16.67
N GLY A 198 16.04 -2.91 -15.37
CA GLY A 198 15.31 -3.64 -14.33
C GLY A 198 13.79 -3.46 -14.47
N LEU A 199 13.31 -2.23 -14.68
CA LEU A 199 11.89 -1.95 -14.92
C LEU A 199 11.39 -2.58 -16.23
N LEU A 200 12.20 -2.58 -17.28
CA LEU A 200 11.87 -3.29 -18.51
C LEU A 200 11.70 -4.79 -18.25
N ALA A 201 12.62 -5.40 -17.50
CA ALA A 201 12.52 -6.81 -17.12
C ALA A 201 11.25 -7.09 -16.30
N VAL A 202 10.89 -6.21 -15.35
CA VAL A 202 9.63 -6.31 -14.61
C VAL A 202 8.44 -6.25 -15.55
N ALA A 203 8.36 -5.25 -16.44
CA ALA A 203 7.24 -5.08 -17.35
C ALA A 203 7.05 -6.27 -18.31
N GLU A 204 8.15 -6.82 -18.82
CA GLU A 204 8.11 -7.95 -19.77
C GLU A 204 7.79 -9.28 -19.11
N ILE A 205 8.12 -9.46 -17.83
CA ILE A 205 7.87 -10.72 -17.10
C ILE A 205 6.50 -10.67 -16.44
N TRP A 206 6.24 -9.66 -15.62
CA TRP A 206 4.98 -9.53 -14.89
C TRP A 206 3.81 -9.21 -15.81
N GLY A 207 4.03 -8.45 -16.89
CA GLY A 207 3.00 -8.13 -17.87
C GLY A 207 2.54 -9.31 -18.74
N GLN A 208 3.11 -10.51 -18.56
CA GLN A 208 2.66 -11.75 -19.23
C GLN A 208 1.34 -12.27 -18.65
N LEU A 209 1.06 -11.93 -17.39
CA LEU A 209 -0.18 -12.28 -16.71
C LEU A 209 -0.98 -11.03 -16.40
N GLU A 210 -2.29 -11.19 -16.41
CA GLU A 210 -3.21 -10.17 -15.94
C GLU A 210 -3.85 -10.66 -14.65
N PHE A 211 -3.61 -9.97 -13.54
CA PHE A 211 -4.17 -10.32 -12.22
C PHE A 211 -5.60 -9.78 -12.09
N VAL A 212 -6.59 -10.59 -12.46
CA VAL A 212 -8.03 -10.23 -12.44
C VAL A 212 -8.88 -11.21 -11.64
N ASP A 213 -8.48 -12.48 -11.57
CA ASP A 213 -9.31 -13.56 -11.04
C ASP A 213 -8.49 -14.55 -10.19
N ARG A 214 -8.12 -15.70 -10.76
CA ARG A 214 -7.55 -16.84 -10.03
C ARG A 214 -6.03 -16.83 -9.97
N GLN A 215 -5.38 -15.78 -10.47
CA GLN A 215 -3.94 -15.63 -10.29
C GLN A 215 -3.65 -15.60 -8.79
N CYS A 216 -2.59 -16.31 -8.40
CA CYS A 216 -2.36 -16.60 -6.99
C CYS A 216 -0.92 -16.32 -6.59
N PHE A 217 -0.63 -16.55 -5.31
CA PHE A 217 0.71 -16.43 -4.77
C PHE A 217 1.76 -17.27 -5.52
N ASP A 218 1.40 -18.45 -6.04
CA ASP A 218 2.33 -19.29 -6.81
C ASP A 218 2.71 -18.66 -8.17
N ASP A 219 1.79 -17.93 -8.81
CA ASP A 219 2.10 -17.14 -10.00
C ASP A 219 3.11 -16.04 -9.67
N CYS A 220 2.92 -15.32 -8.56
CA CYS A 220 3.88 -14.32 -8.11
C CYS A 220 5.26 -14.92 -7.84
N ARG A 221 5.33 -16.08 -7.18
CA ARG A 221 6.61 -16.76 -6.93
C ARG A 221 7.29 -17.17 -8.23
N ARG A 222 6.54 -17.70 -9.20
CA ARG A 222 7.08 -18.06 -10.52
C ARG A 222 7.63 -16.84 -11.24
N LEU A 223 6.86 -15.75 -11.31
CA LEU A 223 7.29 -14.51 -11.96
C LEU A 223 8.50 -13.87 -11.26
N THR A 224 8.52 -13.88 -9.92
CA THR A 224 9.64 -13.40 -9.11
C THR A 224 10.91 -14.20 -9.41
N ARG A 225 10.81 -15.55 -9.44
CA ARG A 225 11.94 -16.40 -9.80
C ARG A 225 12.47 -16.07 -11.20
N THR A 226 11.59 -16.05 -12.20
CA THR A 226 11.96 -15.72 -13.59
C THR A 226 12.62 -14.34 -13.69
N LEU A 227 12.12 -13.36 -12.94
CA LEU A 227 12.71 -12.03 -12.87
C LEU A 227 14.12 -12.08 -12.29
N LEU A 228 14.31 -12.69 -11.11
CA LEU A 228 15.62 -12.75 -10.46
C LEU A 228 16.66 -13.49 -11.30
N GLU A 229 16.27 -14.59 -11.97
CA GLU A 229 17.13 -15.33 -12.90
C GLU A 229 17.57 -14.44 -14.08
N ARG A 230 16.65 -13.63 -14.62
CA ARG A 230 16.98 -12.67 -15.69
C ARG A 230 17.93 -11.58 -15.20
N LEU A 231 17.65 -10.98 -14.04
CA LEU A 231 18.46 -9.90 -13.48
C LEU A 231 19.89 -10.37 -13.19
N ASP A 232 20.08 -11.59 -12.68
CA ASP A 232 21.42 -12.16 -12.48
C ASP A 232 22.14 -12.44 -13.81
N ARG A 233 21.44 -13.04 -14.79
CA ARG A 233 22.01 -13.33 -16.12
C ARG A 233 22.47 -12.06 -16.82
N GLU A 234 21.71 -10.97 -16.68
CA GLU A 234 22.00 -9.66 -17.29
C GLU A 234 22.90 -8.78 -16.40
N LYS A 235 23.35 -9.30 -15.24
CA LYS A 235 24.23 -8.61 -14.30
C LYS A 235 23.70 -7.25 -13.86
N LEU A 236 22.40 -7.22 -13.55
CA LEU A 236 21.68 -6.01 -13.14
C LEU A 236 21.61 -5.81 -11.62
N PHE A 237 21.98 -6.82 -10.82
CA PHE A 237 22.08 -6.65 -9.38
C PHE A 237 23.08 -5.56 -9.01
N THR A 238 22.75 -4.77 -7.99
CA THR A 238 23.67 -3.75 -7.46
C THR A 238 24.72 -4.38 -6.56
N ASP A 239 25.77 -3.63 -6.23
CA ASP A 239 26.84 -4.08 -5.34
C ASP A 239 26.37 -4.36 -3.90
N ILE A 240 25.19 -3.88 -3.51
CA ILE A 240 24.59 -4.12 -2.19
C ILE A 240 23.59 -5.30 -2.21
N ALA A 241 23.42 -5.98 -3.34
CA ALA A 241 22.53 -7.14 -3.42
C ALA A 241 23.01 -8.27 -2.50
N GLU A 242 22.08 -8.87 -1.77
CA GLU A 242 22.33 -9.95 -0.82
C GLU A 242 21.17 -10.97 -0.93
N GLU A 243 21.41 -12.21 -0.54
CA GLU A 243 20.41 -13.28 -0.59
C GLU A 243 19.13 -12.93 0.19
N LYS A 244 19.26 -12.19 1.30
CA LYS A 244 18.11 -11.71 2.09
C LYS A 244 17.15 -10.82 1.30
N HIS A 245 17.65 -10.08 0.30
CA HIS A 245 16.81 -9.23 -0.56
C HIS A 245 15.93 -10.09 -1.46
N ALA A 246 16.49 -11.17 -2.03
CA ALA A 246 15.72 -12.13 -2.82
C ALA A 246 14.67 -12.85 -1.98
N HIS A 247 15.04 -13.35 -0.79
CA HIS A 247 14.08 -13.95 0.14
C HIS A 247 12.94 -13.01 0.49
N LEU A 248 13.26 -11.73 0.77
CA LEU A 248 12.23 -10.74 1.08
C LEU A 248 11.25 -10.55 -0.08
N LEU A 249 11.70 -10.52 -1.34
CA LEU A 249 10.76 -10.39 -2.47
C LEU A 249 9.82 -11.60 -2.59
N PHE A 250 10.30 -12.82 -2.34
CA PHE A 250 9.44 -14.01 -2.33
C PHE A 250 8.39 -13.98 -1.22
N ASP A 251 8.69 -13.30 -0.11
CA ASP A 251 7.80 -13.24 1.04
C ASP A 251 6.87 -12.04 1.05
N ALA A 252 7.32 -10.89 0.53
CA ALA A 252 6.66 -9.61 0.72
C ALA A 252 6.39 -8.84 -0.57
N TRP A 253 6.78 -9.31 -1.76
CA TRP A 253 6.35 -8.65 -2.99
C TRP A 253 5.07 -9.27 -3.54
N GLN A 254 3.95 -8.79 -2.99
CA GLN A 254 2.61 -9.34 -3.23
C GLN A 254 2.08 -9.07 -4.65
N MET A 255 0.91 -9.64 -4.95
CA MET A 255 0.20 -9.53 -6.23
C MET A 255 0.02 -8.06 -6.68
N PRO A 256 0.01 -7.77 -7.99
CA PRO A 256 -0.34 -6.44 -8.46
C PRO A 256 -1.79 -6.05 -8.10
N MET A 257 -1.99 -4.81 -7.69
CA MET A 257 -3.29 -4.25 -7.32
C MET A 257 -3.83 -3.24 -8.34
N TYR A 258 -3.21 -3.14 -9.52
CA TYR A 258 -3.64 -2.23 -10.59
C TYR A 258 -5.07 -2.45 -11.11
N ASN A 259 -5.71 -3.56 -10.77
CA ASN A 259 -7.09 -3.90 -11.12
C ASN A 259 -8.08 -3.74 -9.95
N LEU A 260 -7.64 -3.25 -8.79
CA LEU A 260 -8.47 -3.04 -7.60
C LEU A 260 -8.93 -1.58 -7.50
N GLU A 261 -9.87 -1.32 -6.59
CA GLU A 261 -10.40 0.02 -6.34
C GLU A 261 -10.04 0.47 -4.93
N PHE A 262 -9.52 1.68 -4.79
CA PHE A 262 -9.05 2.24 -3.51
C PHE A 262 -9.89 3.43 -3.03
N GLY A 263 -10.92 3.82 -3.79
CA GLY A 263 -11.83 4.88 -3.37
C GLY A 263 -12.62 4.45 -2.15
N LEU A 264 -12.76 5.36 -1.18
CA LEU A 264 -13.54 5.16 0.03
C LEU A 264 -14.96 4.72 -0.33
N VAL A 265 -15.44 3.64 0.29
CA VAL A 265 -16.79 3.11 0.11
C VAL A 265 -17.68 3.68 1.21
N PRO A 266 -18.67 4.53 0.88
CA PRO A 266 -19.68 4.92 1.86
C PRO A 266 -20.43 3.68 2.32
N VAL A 267 -20.57 3.52 3.64
CA VAL A 267 -21.43 2.51 4.26
C VAL A 267 -22.48 3.27 5.04
N SER A 268 -23.74 2.89 4.88
CA SER A 268 -24.84 3.53 5.61
C SER A 268 -24.86 3.09 7.06
N LEU A 269 -25.35 3.95 7.95
CA LEU A 269 -25.57 3.58 9.35
C LEU A 269 -26.58 2.43 9.50
N GLU A 270 -27.53 2.31 8.57
CA GLU A 270 -28.50 1.20 8.55
C GLU A 270 -27.81 -0.14 8.27
N GLU A 271 -26.89 -0.19 7.30
CA GLU A 271 -26.10 -1.40 7.01
C GLU A 271 -25.20 -1.79 8.20
N LEU A 272 -24.55 -0.81 8.83
CA LEU A 272 -23.69 -1.04 10.00
C LEU A 272 -24.51 -1.53 11.20
N GLN A 273 -25.71 -0.97 11.41
CA GLN A 273 -26.62 -1.44 12.44
C GLN A 273 -27.09 -2.87 12.17
N ALA A 274 -27.47 -3.18 10.92
CA ALA A 274 -27.90 -4.53 10.55
C ALA A 274 -26.78 -5.55 10.73
N GLU A 275 -25.54 -5.19 10.42
CA GLU A 275 -24.37 -6.02 10.70
C GLU A 275 -24.15 -6.24 12.20
N ARG A 276 -24.21 -5.16 13.01
CA ARG A 276 -24.15 -5.26 14.48
C ARG A 276 -25.22 -6.18 15.04
N ASP A 277 -26.47 -5.98 14.64
CA ASP A 277 -27.60 -6.80 15.10
C ASP A 277 -27.39 -8.28 14.70
N SER A 278 -26.92 -8.53 13.47
CA SER A 278 -26.60 -9.89 13.01
C SER A 278 -25.50 -10.56 13.83
N ARG A 279 -24.42 -9.84 14.18
CA ARG A 279 -23.33 -10.38 15.02
C ARG A 279 -23.84 -10.70 16.43
N TYR A 280 -24.63 -9.81 17.01
CA TYR A 280 -25.26 -10.01 18.31
C TYR A 280 -26.21 -11.22 18.34
N TYR A 281 -27.05 -11.40 17.31
CA TYR A 281 -27.96 -12.55 17.24
C TYR A 281 -27.26 -13.88 16.96
N ALA A 282 -26.20 -13.88 16.16
CA ALA A 282 -25.38 -15.08 15.94
C ALA A 282 -24.75 -15.58 17.24
N GLU A 283 -24.32 -14.66 18.11
CA GLU A 283 -23.79 -14.96 19.43
C GLU A 283 -24.87 -15.57 20.34
N ILE A 284 -26.03 -14.92 20.48
CA ILE A 284 -27.14 -15.43 21.30
C ILE A 284 -27.58 -16.83 20.87
N ALA A 285 -27.68 -17.07 19.55
CA ALA A 285 -28.04 -18.39 19.01
C ALA A 285 -26.95 -19.45 19.23
N GLY A 286 -25.69 -19.05 19.45
CA GLY A 286 -24.56 -19.93 19.77
C GLY A 286 -24.47 -20.31 21.26
N HIS A 287 -25.13 -19.57 22.15
CA HIS A 287 -25.16 -19.83 23.60
C HIS A 287 -26.38 -20.63 24.08
N ASP A 288 -27.30 -21.01 23.18
CA ASP A 288 -28.38 -21.95 23.47
C ASP A 288 -27.89 -23.41 23.34
N PHE A 289 -27.20 -23.92 24.37
CA PHE A 289 -26.92 -25.34 24.60
C PHE A 289 -27.15 -25.75 26.06
#